data_AF-A0AAW0M007-F1
#
_entry.id   AF-A0AAW0M007-F1
#
_cell.length_a   1.000
_cell.length_b   1.000
_cell.length_c   1.000
_cell.angle_alpha   90.00
_cell.angle_beta   90.00
_cell.angle_gamma   90.00
#
_symmetry.space_group_name_H-M   'P 1'
#
loop_
_entity.id
_entity.type
_entity.pdbx_description
1 polymer ?
#
loop_
_entity_poly.entity_id
_entity_poly.type
_entity_poly.pdbx_seq_one_letter_code
_entity_poly.pdbx_strand_id
1 'polypeptide(L)' 'LLASITGTQKISVPMTIVVSGIAKMFVGELVETARMVMTERKESGPIRPCHIREAYRRLKLEGKVPKRSVPRLFR' A
#
# COMPACT_ATOMS: atom_id res chain seq x y z
N LEU A 1 14.39 -5.08 -6.10
CA LEU A 1 13.66 -3.79 -6.04
C LEU A 1 14.46 -2.70 -5.33
N LEU A 2 14.83 -2.87 -4.05
CA LEU A 2 15.54 -1.82 -3.34
C LEU A 2 16.89 -1.46 -3.99
N ALA A 3 17.72 -2.46 -4.31
CA ALA A 3 19.03 -2.23 -4.94
C ALA A 3 18.94 -1.58 -6.33
N SER A 4 17.88 -1.90 -7.09
CA SER A 4 17.63 -1.30 -8.41
C SER A 4 17.15 0.14 -8.33
N ILE A 5 16.50 0.56 -7.22
CA ILE A 5 16.03 1.93 -7.02
C ILE A 5 17.15 2.81 -6.45
N THR A 6 17.93 2.29 -5.50
CA THR A 6 18.99 3.07 -4.84
C THR A 6 20.30 3.12 -5.64
N GLY A 7 20.45 2.30 -6.68
CA GLY A 7 21.66 2.24 -7.52
C GLY A 7 22.87 1.64 -6.80
N THR A 8 22.72 1.21 -5.54
CA THR A 8 23.76 0.53 -4.77
C THR A 8 23.44 -0.95 -4.61
N GLN A 9 24.42 -1.79 -4.92
CA GLN A 9 24.32 -3.23 -4.69
C GLN A 9 24.44 -3.60 -3.20
N LYS A 10 24.95 -2.67 -2.37
CA LYS A 10 25.13 -2.89 -0.93
C LYS A 10 23.89 -2.44 -0.16
N ILE A 11 22.87 -3.28 -0.13
CA ILE A 11 21.74 -3.12 0.79
C ILE A 11 21.91 -4.10 1.95
N SER A 12 21.88 -3.58 3.17
CA SER A 12 22.03 -4.40 4.36
C SER A 12 20.77 -5.24 4.62
N VAL A 13 20.95 -6.42 5.21
CA VAL A 13 19.84 -7.30 5.61
C VAL A 13 18.86 -6.58 6.56
N PRO A 14 19.31 -5.84 7.61
CA PRO A 14 18.40 -5.08 8.47
C PRO A 14 17.55 -4.06 7.72
N MET A 15 18.10 -3.37 6.71
CA MET A 15 17.33 -2.43 5.88
C MET A 15 16.18 -3.13 5.16
N THR A 16 16.44 -4.32 4.62
CA THR A 16 15.42 -5.11 3.93
C THR A 16 14.33 -5.57 4.88
N ILE A 17 14.69 -6.00 6.10
CA ILE A 17 13.73 -6.40 7.14
C ILE A 17 12.78 -5.25 7.49
N VAL A 18 13.32 -4.03 7.68
CA VAL A 18 12.51 -2.85 8.00
C VAL A 18 11.52 -2.53 6.87
N VAL A 19 11.99 -2.51 5.62
CA VAL A 19 11.12 -2.23 4.46
C VAL A 19 10.03 -3.29 4.33
N SER A 20 10.36 -4.57 4.53
CA SER A 20 9.37 -5.65 4.54
C SER A 20 8.33 -5.47 5.66
N GLY A 21 8.74 -5.00 6.84
CA GLY A 21 7.84 -4.70 7.95
C GLY A 21 6.86 -3.58 7.61
N ILE A 22 7.36 -2.45 7.09
CA ILE A 22 6.52 -1.33 6.66
C ILE A 22 5.54 -1.76 5.56
N ALA A 23 6.02 -2.51 4.57
CA ALA A 23 5.19 -3.02 3.49
C ALA A 23 4.08 -3.97 4.03
N LYS A 24 4.41 -4.84 4.99
CA LYS A 24 3.45 -5.75 5.61
C LYS A 24 2.35 -4.99 6.36
N MET A 25 2.71 -3.96 7.14
CA MET A 25 1.72 -3.13 7.83
C MET A 25 0.78 -2.45 6.84
N PHE A 26 1.31 -1.85 5.78
CA PHE A 26 0.51 -1.19 4.75
C PHE A 26 -0.44 -2.16 4.03
N VAL A 27 0.04 -3.34 3.63
CA VAL A 27 -0.79 -4.36 2.97
C VAL A 27 -1.86 -4.89 3.92
N GLY A 28 -1.55 -5.07 5.21
CA GLY A 28 -2.51 -5.49 6.22
C GLY A 28 -3.71 -4.54 6.31
N GLU A 29 -3.45 -3.25 6.51
CA GLU A 29 -4.50 -2.23 6.61
C GLU A 29 -5.31 -2.09 5.31
N LEU A 30 -4.64 -2.17 4.15
CA LEU A 30 -5.30 -2.15 2.84
C LEU A 30 -6.28 -3.33 2.66
N VAL A 31 -5.86 -4.53 3.04
CA VAL A 31 -6.69 -5.75 2.91
C VAL A 31 -7.84 -5.75 3.92
N GLU A 32 -7.60 -5.29 5.15
CA GLU A 32 -8.65 -5.15 6.17
C GLU A 32 -9.71 -4.14 5.72
N THR A 33 -9.30 -2.99 5.21
CA THR A 33 -10.22 -1.98 4.64
C THR A 33 -10.97 -2.53 3.43
N ALA A 34 -10.32 -3.31 2.57
CA ALA A 34 -10.99 -3.95 1.44
C ALA A 34 -12.03 -4.98 1.89
N ARG A 35 -11.80 -5.67 3.02
CA ARG A 35 -12.80 -6.57 3.62
C ARG A 35 -13.99 -5.79 4.18
N MET A 36 -13.75 -4.64 4.83
CA MET A 36 -14.84 -3.75 5.28
C MET A 36 -15.71 -3.29 4.10
N VAL A 37 -15.10 -2.87 2.98
CA VAL A 37 -15.81 -2.49 1.75
C VAL A 37 -16.72 -3.62 1.23
N MET A 38 -16.25 -4.88 1.29
CA MET A 38 -17.07 -6.03 0.90
C MET A 38 -18.29 -6.21 1.80
N THR A 39 -18.07 -6.14 3.12
CA THR A 39 -19.14 -6.29 4.11
C THR A 39 -20.21 -5.21 3.95
N GLU A 40 -19.81 -3.95 3.77
CA GLU A 40 -20.73 -2.83 3.53
C GLU A 40 -21.58 -3.03 2.26
N ARG A 41 -20.98 -3.65 1.22
CA ARG A 41 -21.65 -3.94 -0.05
C ARG A 41 -22.42 -5.26 -0.04
N LYS A 42 -22.39 -6.00 1.07
CA LYS A 42 -22.98 -7.34 1.22
C LYS A 42 -22.43 -8.35 0.19
N GLU A 43 -21.15 -8.22 -0.14
CA GLU A 43 -20.45 -9.08 -1.09
C GLU A 43 -19.64 -10.15 -0.34
N SER A 44 -19.66 -11.38 -0.84
CA SER A 44 -18.93 -12.51 -0.25
C SER A 44 -17.91 -13.10 -1.23
N GLY A 45 -16.99 -13.91 -0.72
CA GLY A 45 -15.94 -14.57 -1.50
C GLY A 45 -14.59 -13.84 -1.48
N PRO A 46 -13.75 -14.04 -2.52
CA PRO A 46 -12.42 -13.45 -2.60
C PRO A 46 -12.47 -11.94 -2.80
N ILE A 47 -11.44 -11.24 -2.32
CA ILE A 47 -11.32 -9.80 -2.50
C ILE A 47 -11.07 -9.51 -3.99
N ARG A 48 -11.95 -8.70 -4.59
CA ARG A 48 -11.86 -8.30 -6.00
C ARG A 48 -11.09 -6.98 -6.14
N PRO A 49 -10.55 -6.68 -7.34
CA PRO A 49 -9.81 -5.44 -7.58
C PRO A 49 -10.59 -4.16 -7.25
N CYS A 50 -11.92 -4.16 -7.40
CA CYS A 50 -12.76 -3.01 -7.03
C CYS A 50 -12.72 -2.70 -5.53
N HIS A 51 -12.63 -3.70 -4.66
CA HIS A 51 -12.57 -3.51 -3.20
C HIS A 51 -11.22 -2.93 -2.79
N ILE A 52 -10.12 -3.42 -3.39
CA ILE A 52 -8.76 -2.89 -3.14
C ILE A 52 -8.64 -1.44 -3.59
N ARG A 53 -9.17 -1.09 -4.76
CA ARG A 53 -9.13 0.30 -5.25
C ARG A 53 -9.93 1.24 -4.35
N GLU A 54 -11.09 0.80 -3.89
CA GLU A 54 -11.93 1.58 -2.97
C GLU A 54 -11.28 1.71 -1.59
N ALA A 55 -10.70 0.63 -1.06
CA ALA A 55 -9.93 0.65 0.17
C ALA A 55 -8.75 1.64 0.10
N TYR A 56 -7.97 1.58 -0.98
CA TYR A 56 -6.87 2.51 -1.20
C TYR A 56 -7.36 3.96 -1.31
N ARG A 57 -8.49 4.20 -1.96
CA ARG A 57 -9.11 5.53 -2.04
C ARG A 57 -9.46 6.07 -0.65
N ARG A 58 -10.04 5.24 0.23
CA ARG A 58 -10.37 5.61 1.62
C ARG A 58 -9.13 5.91 2.45
N LEU A 59 -8.15 5.00 2.44
CA LEU A 59 -6.88 5.20 3.16
C LEU A 59 -6.13 6.46 2.69
N LYS A 60 -6.22 6.79 1.39
CA LYS A 60 -5.63 8.03 0.86
C LYS A 60 -6.35 9.28 1.39
N LEU A 61 -7.67 9.25 1.53
CA LEU A 61 -8.45 10.35 2.10
C LEU A 61 -8.19 10.50 3.61
N GLU A 62 -8.01 9.39 4.32
CA GLU A 62 -7.59 9.38 5.73
C GLU A 62 -6.13 9.83 5.94
N GLY A 63 -5.36 10.03 4.86
CA GLY A 63 -3.97 10.46 4.94
C GLY A 63 -2.99 9.36 5.37
N LYS A 64 -3.41 8.10 5.39
CA LYS A 64 -2.59 6.95 5.79
C LYS A 64 -1.71 6.40 4.66
N VAL A 65 -1.96 6.82 3.44
CA VAL A 65 -1.11 6.49 2.28
C VAL A 65 0.01 7.53 2.17
N PRO A 66 1.28 7.10 2.00
CA PRO A 66 2.40 8.01 1.75
C PRO A 66 2.11 8.98 0.60
N LYS A 67 2.17 10.28 0.90
CA LYS A 67 1.98 11.34 -0.09
C LYS A 67 3.29 11.56 -0.85
N ARG A 68 3.18 11.85 -2.15
CA ARG A 68 4.33 12.32 -2.92
C ARG A 68 4.78 13.66 -2.36
N SER A 69 6.05 13.76 -2.04
CA SER A 69 6.70 15.01 -1.58
C SER A 69 6.91 16.02 -2.70
N VAL A 70 6.92 15.58 -3.96
CA VAL A 70 7.07 16.46 -5.14
C VAL A 70 5.79 16.47 -6.00
N PRO A 71 5.30 17.66 -6.40
CA PRO A 71 4.22 17.76 -7.38
C PRO A 71 4.68 17.23 -8.75
N ARG A 72 3.73 16.75 -9.56
CA ARG A 72 4.04 16.34 -10.93
C ARG A 72 4.44 17.59 -11.72
N LEU A 73 5.65 17.59 -12.26
CA LEU A 73 6.15 18.69 -13.10
C LEU A 73 5.33 18.87 -14.39
N PHE A 74 4.62 17.83 -14.83
CA PHE A 74 3.75 17.88 -16.01
C PHE A 74 2.43 17.11 -15.75
N ARG A 75 1.33 17.66 -16.26
CA ARG A 75 -0.06 17.18 -16.04
C ARG A 75 -0.52 16.26 -17.16
#